data_AF-A0A4R8CNJ1-F1
#
_entry.id   AF-A0A4R8CNJ1-F1
#
_cell.length_a   1.000
_cell.length_b   1.000
_cell.length_c   1.000
_cell.angle_alpha   90.00
_cell.angle_beta   90.00
_cell.angle_gamma   90.00
#
_symmetry.space_group_name_H-M   'P 1'
#
loop_
_entity.id
_entity.type
_entity.pdbx_description
1 polymer ?
#
loop_
_entity_poly.entity_id
_entity_poly.type
_entity_poly.pdbx_seq_one_letter_code
_entity_poly.pdbx_strand_id
1 'polypeptide(L)'
;MSVGEVAGLIAACALLILVGLLAYPILKLGKVFDETRIMVKGVSDSSIPLLGEVTTTVATTNAQLAKVDTITDNATTVTTNAAALMSLFSATAGGPLVKAAAFTYGVRRALGEQQRKDVSRRVKEEMKAERKARKL
;
A
#
# COMPACT_ATOMS: atom_id res chain seq x y z
N MET A 1 44.73 79.01 -39.05
CA MET A 1 44.15 77.70 -38.66
C MET A 1 44.67 76.69 -39.64
N SER A 2 45.51 75.76 -39.18
CA SER A 2 46.03 74.70 -40.05
C SER A 2 44.93 73.67 -40.32
N VAL A 3 44.94 73.03 -41.49
CA VAL A 3 43.97 71.99 -41.85
C VAL A 3 43.95 70.85 -40.82
N GLY A 4 45.08 70.58 -40.17
CA GLY A 4 45.20 69.58 -39.10
C GLY A 4 44.42 69.94 -37.83
N GLU A 5 44.33 71.22 -37.45
CA GLU A 5 43.56 71.66 -36.27
C GLU A 5 42.06 71.44 -36.47
N VAL A 6 41.55 71.78 -37.66
CA VAL A 6 40.13 71.60 -38.01
C VAL A 6 39.79 70.11 -38.07
N ALA A 7 40.64 69.29 -38.69
CA ALA A 7 40.46 67.84 -38.73
C ALA A 7 40.50 67.22 -37.32
N GLY A 8 41.41 67.69 -36.46
CA GLY A 8 41.50 67.25 -35.07
C GLY A 8 40.26 67.59 -34.25
N LEU A 9 39.70 68.79 -34.42
CA LEU A 9 38.46 69.19 -33.75
C LEU A 9 37.27 68.33 -34.18
N ILE A 10 37.12 68.08 -35.48
CA ILE A 10 36.06 67.23 -36.02
C ILE A 10 36.21 65.80 -35.51
N ALA A 11 37.43 65.26 -35.52
CA ALA A 11 37.72 63.92 -35.00
C ALA A 11 37.40 63.80 -33.51
N ALA A 12 37.74 64.82 -32.71
CA ALA A 12 37.41 64.85 -31.28
C ALA A 12 35.90 64.85 -31.02
N CYS A 13 35.14 65.65 -31.78
CA CYS A 13 33.68 65.67 -31.71
C CYS A 13 33.06 64.32 -32.12
N ALA A 14 33.55 63.71 -33.20
CA ALA A 14 33.09 62.40 -33.66
C ALA A 14 33.38 61.30 -32.62
N LEU A 15 34.57 61.32 -32.01
CA LEU A 15 34.94 60.38 -30.96
C LEU A 15 34.11 60.57 -29.69
N LEU A 16 33.81 61.80 -29.29
CA LEU A 16 32.90 62.09 -28.17
C LEU A 16 31.50 61.50 -28.41
N ILE A 17 30.95 61.67 -29.61
CA ILE A 17 29.66 61.09 -29.98
C ILE A 17 29.71 59.56 -29.94
N LEU A 18 30.78 58.96 -30.47
CA LEU A 18 30.98 57.51 -30.46
C LEU A 18 31.08 56.96 -29.03
N VAL A 19 31.82 57.63 -28.14
CA VAL A 19 31.90 57.27 -26.72
C VAL A 19 30.54 57.38 -26.04
N GLY A 20 29.78 58.46 -26.29
CA GLY A 20 28.42 58.61 -25.77
C GLY A 20 27.48 57.52 -26.25
N LEU A 21 27.58 57.12 -27.52
CA LEU A 21 26.79 56.03 -28.10
C LEU A 21 27.14 54.67 -27.50
N LEU A 22 28.42 54.40 -27.23
CA LEU A 22 28.91 53.18 -26.58
C LEU A 22 28.63 53.14 -25.07
N ALA A 23 28.50 54.29 -24.41
CA ALA A 23 28.17 54.34 -22.98
C ALA A 23 26.80 53.70 -22.70
N TYR A 24 25.81 53.93 -23.56
CA TYR A 24 24.46 53.38 -23.40
C TYR A 24 24.40 51.83 -23.34
N PRO A 25 24.95 51.07 -24.32
CA PRO A 25 24.94 49.61 -24.26
C PRO A 25 25.76 49.06 -23.09
N ILE A 26 26.87 49.71 -22.71
CA ILE A 26 27.68 49.31 -21.55
C ILE A 26 26.86 49.42 -20.26
N LEU A 27 26.15 50.53 -20.06
CA LEU A 27 25.26 50.72 -18.90
C LEU A 27 24.09 49.73 -18.90
N LYS A 28 23.52 49.45 -20.08
CA LYS A 28 22.43 48.47 -20.22
C LYS A 28 22.92 47.05 -19.90
N LEU A 29 24.11 46.66 -20.33
CA LEU A 29 24.73 45.37 -20.00
C LEU A 29 24.98 45.24 -18.50
N GLY A 30 25.47 46.30 -17.84
CA GLY A 30 25.62 46.34 -16.38
C GLY A 30 24.33 45.99 -15.65
N LYS A 31 23.21 46.60 -16.06
CA LYS A 31 21.88 46.30 -15.49
C LYS A 31 21.44 44.85 -15.72
N VAL A 32 21.72 44.27 -16.89
CA VAL A 32 21.39 42.85 -17.17
C VAL A 32 22.20 41.92 -16.26
N PHE A 33 23.47 42.22 -15.99
CA PHE A 33 24.28 41.45 -15.04
C PHE A 33 23.79 41.59 -13.60
N ASP A 34 23.33 42.77 -13.20
CA ASP A 34 22.73 42.98 -11.88
C ASP A 34 21.45 42.16 -11.72
N GLU A 35 20.56 42.17 -12.71
CA GLU A 35 19.33 41.37 -12.70
C GLU A 35 19.64 39.86 -12.65
N THR A 36 20.65 39.42 -13.41
CA THR A 36 21.14 38.03 -13.39
C THR A 36 21.71 37.67 -12.01
N ARG A 37 22.45 38.58 -11.37
CA ARG A 37 22.98 38.39 -10.01
C ARG A 37 21.84 38.27 -8.99
N ILE A 38 20.81 39.10 -9.10
CA ILE A 38 19.62 39.04 -8.23
C ILE A 38 18.88 37.72 -8.44
N MET A 39 18.68 37.29 -9.69
CA MET A 39 18.08 36.01 -10.02
C MET A 39 18.87 34.83 -9.44
N VAL A 40 20.19 34.80 -9.60
CA VAL A 40 21.05 33.74 -9.04
C VAL A 40 20.97 33.72 -7.51
N LYS A 41 20.98 34.88 -6.86
CA LYS A 41 20.75 34.97 -5.41
C LYS A 41 19.38 34.45 -5.01
N GLY A 42 18.32 34.85 -5.69
CA GLY A 42 16.96 34.39 -5.43
C GLY A 42 16.77 32.88 -5.64
N VAL A 43 17.39 32.32 -6.68
CA VAL A 43 17.42 30.86 -6.91
C VAL A 43 18.18 30.15 -5.80
N SER A 44 19.32 30.69 -5.35
CA SER A 44 20.09 30.13 -4.24
C SER A 44 19.30 30.17 -2.93
N ASP A 45 18.65 31.30 -2.62
CA ASP A 45 17.85 31.48 -1.41
C ASP A 45 16.59 30.59 -1.41
N SER A 46 16.04 30.26 -2.59
CA SER A 46 14.85 29.41 -2.73
C SER A 46 15.16 27.92 -2.88
N SER A 47 16.33 27.57 -3.43
CA SER A 47 16.72 26.17 -3.70
C SER A 47 17.26 25.47 -2.46
N ILE A 48 17.90 26.19 -1.54
CA ILE A 48 18.39 25.63 -0.26
C ILE A 48 17.20 25.09 0.60
N PRO A 49 16.09 25.84 0.78
CA PRO A 49 14.89 25.33 1.46
C PRO A 49 14.30 24.07 0.81
N LEU A 50 14.19 24.03 -0.52
CA LEU A 50 13.59 22.89 -1.24
C LEU A 50 14.43 21.62 -1.10
N LEU A 51 15.76 21.72 -1.14
CA LEU A 51 16.64 20.58 -0.90
C LEU A 51 16.54 20.05 0.54
N GLY A 52 16.34 20.95 1.52
CA GLY A 52 16.04 20.58 2.90
C GLY A 52 14.70 19.85 3.04
N GLU A 53 13.67 20.31 2.33
CA GLU A 53 12.32 19.70 2.34
C GLU A 53 12.30 18.32 1.67
N VAL A 54 13.02 18.15 0.55
CA VAL A 54 13.21 16.83 -0.10
C VAL A 54 13.94 15.87 0.84
N THR A 55 15.03 16.32 1.48
CA THR A 55 15.77 15.49 2.44
C THR A 55 14.89 15.06 3.61
N THR A 56 14.07 15.97 4.14
CA THR A 56 13.10 15.68 5.21
C THR A 56 12.01 14.71 4.75
N THR A 57 11.51 14.86 3.53
CA THR A 57 10.51 13.97 2.92
C THR A 57 11.06 12.56 2.74
N VAL A 58 12.29 12.43 2.22
CA VAL A 58 12.97 11.14 2.05
C VAL A 58 13.23 10.48 3.40
N ALA A 59 13.72 11.23 4.40
CA ALA A 59 13.92 10.71 5.75
C ALA A 59 12.60 10.22 6.38
N THR A 60 11.52 10.99 6.24
CA THR A 60 10.19 10.63 6.74
C THR A 60 9.64 9.41 6.03
N THR A 61 9.79 9.33 4.70
CA THR A 61 9.38 8.17 3.88
C THR A 61 10.15 6.92 4.28
N ASN A 62 11.46 7.02 4.49
CA ASN A 62 12.28 5.91 4.96
C ASN A 62 11.81 5.40 6.33
N ALA A 63 11.54 6.30 7.28
CA ALA A 63 11.00 5.93 8.59
C ALA A 63 9.61 5.28 8.49
N GLN A 64 8.76 5.70 7.56
CA GLN A 64 7.47 5.07 7.30
C GLN A 64 7.63 3.68 6.68
N LEU A 65 8.56 3.50 5.75
CA LEU A 65 8.87 2.19 5.16
C LEU A 65 9.36 1.19 6.21
N ALA A 66 10.21 1.61 7.15
CA ALA A 66 10.63 0.76 8.27
C ALA A 66 9.46 0.31 9.16
N LYS A 67 8.47 1.18 9.37
CA LYS A 67 7.23 0.83 10.09
C LYS A 67 6.39 -0.18 9.30
N VAL A 68 6.29 -0.02 7.99
CA VAL A 68 5.56 -0.95 7.11
C VAL A 68 6.22 -2.33 7.10
N ASP A 69 7.55 -2.38 7.07
CA ASP A 69 8.31 -3.64 7.17
C ASP A 69 7.97 -4.38 8.48
N THR A 70 8.00 -3.64 9.60
CA THR A 70 7.60 -4.18 10.91
C THR A 70 6.14 -4.65 10.94
N ILE A 71 5.21 -3.92 10.31
CA ILE A 71 3.80 -4.34 10.21
C ILE A 71 3.67 -5.61 9.36
N THR A 72 4.45 -5.73 8.30
CA THR A 72 4.47 -6.90 7.41
C THR A 72 4.99 -8.13 8.14
N ASP A 73 6.05 -8.00 8.94
CA ASP A 73 6.56 -9.06 9.80
C ASP A 73 5.52 -9.50 10.85
N ASN A 74 4.86 -8.54 11.50
CA ASN A 74 3.79 -8.82 12.44
C ASN A 74 2.59 -9.50 11.76
N ALA A 75 2.20 -9.05 10.56
CA ALA A 75 1.12 -9.66 9.79
C ALA A 75 1.47 -11.10 9.38
N THR A 76 2.72 -11.35 8.97
CA THR A 76 3.24 -12.70 8.68
C THR A 76 3.15 -13.57 9.93
N THR A 77 3.61 -13.06 11.07
CA THR A 77 3.56 -13.77 12.37
C THR A 77 2.13 -14.12 12.78
N VAL A 78 1.20 -13.16 12.70
CA VAL A 78 -0.22 -13.37 13.01
C VAL A 78 -0.84 -14.40 12.08
N THR A 79 -0.52 -14.33 10.79
CA THR A 79 -1.02 -15.29 9.78
C THR A 79 -0.50 -16.70 10.05
N THR A 80 0.79 -16.85 10.37
CA THR A 80 1.40 -18.13 10.73
C THR A 80 0.78 -18.70 12.01
N ASN A 81 0.59 -17.86 13.04
CA ASN A 81 -0.05 -18.28 14.29
C ASN A 81 -1.51 -18.68 14.06
N ALA A 82 -2.26 -17.93 13.25
CA ALA A 82 -3.62 -18.28 12.88
C ALA A 82 -3.67 -19.62 12.14
N ALA A 83 -2.76 -19.86 11.19
CA ALA A 83 -2.65 -21.14 10.51
C ALA A 83 -2.35 -22.28 11.49
N ALA A 84 -1.42 -22.09 12.43
CA ALA A 84 -1.11 -23.08 13.47
C ALA A 84 -2.32 -23.37 14.37
N LEU A 85 -3.06 -22.34 14.78
CA LEU A 85 -4.29 -22.49 15.56
C LEU A 85 -5.39 -23.22 14.77
N MET A 86 -5.55 -22.90 13.48
CA MET A 86 -6.49 -23.60 12.60
C MET A 86 -6.10 -25.06 12.40
N SER A 87 -4.81 -25.36 12.27
CA SER A 87 -4.29 -26.74 12.21
C SER A 87 -4.56 -27.48 13.51
N LEU A 88 -4.29 -26.87 14.67
CA LEU A 88 -4.58 -27.47 15.97
C LEU A 88 -6.08 -27.70 16.17
N PHE A 89 -6.91 -26.72 15.78
CA PHE A 89 -8.36 -26.85 15.81
C PHE A 89 -8.84 -27.97 14.86
N SER A 90 -8.32 -28.05 13.64
CA SER A 90 -8.64 -29.14 12.71
C SER A 90 -8.24 -30.52 13.27
N ALA A 91 -7.04 -30.62 13.86
CA ALA A 91 -6.54 -31.85 14.47
C ALA A 91 -7.36 -32.28 15.70
N THR A 92 -7.81 -31.31 16.51
CA THR A 92 -8.50 -31.59 17.79
C THR A 92 -10.01 -31.68 17.65
N ALA A 93 -10.62 -30.87 16.79
CA ALA A 93 -12.06 -30.77 16.62
C ALA A 93 -12.54 -31.52 15.37
N GLY A 94 -11.83 -31.46 14.24
CA GLY A 94 -12.33 -31.97 12.96
C GLY A 94 -12.54 -33.49 12.93
N GLY A 95 -11.49 -34.26 13.21
CA GLY A 95 -11.57 -35.73 13.21
C GLY A 95 -12.43 -36.31 14.34
N PRO A 96 -12.23 -35.90 15.61
CA PRO A 96 -12.98 -36.43 16.74
C PRO A 96 -14.47 -36.06 16.76
N LEU A 97 -14.88 -34.84 16.38
CA LEU A 97 -16.30 -34.47 16.35
C LEU A 97 -17.08 -35.27 15.32
N VAL A 98 -16.52 -35.47 14.13
CA VAL A 98 -17.14 -36.29 13.08
C VAL A 98 -17.29 -37.73 13.56
N LYS A 99 -16.27 -38.30 14.23
CA LYS A 99 -16.34 -39.63 14.83
C LYS A 99 -17.39 -39.71 15.94
N ALA A 100 -17.49 -38.71 16.81
CA ALA A 100 -18.48 -38.67 17.88
C ALA A 100 -19.93 -38.56 17.34
N ALA A 101 -20.14 -37.72 16.31
CA ALA A 101 -21.42 -37.59 15.64
C ALA A 101 -21.82 -38.90 14.93
N ALA A 102 -20.89 -39.53 14.21
CA ALA A 102 -21.10 -40.81 13.54
C ALA A 102 -21.42 -41.95 14.52
N PHE A 103 -20.71 -42.00 15.65
CA PHE A 103 -20.97 -42.98 16.72
C PHE A 103 -22.37 -42.79 17.32
N THR A 104 -22.72 -41.55 17.69
CA THR A 104 -24.04 -41.24 18.27
C THR A 104 -25.18 -41.61 17.32
N TYR A 105 -25.03 -41.29 16.03
CA TYR A 105 -26.00 -41.67 15.01
C TYR A 105 -26.08 -43.20 14.82
N GLY A 106 -24.94 -43.88 14.77
CA GLY A 106 -24.87 -45.34 14.68
C GLY A 106 -25.55 -46.04 15.85
N VAL A 107 -25.29 -45.59 17.08
CA VAL A 107 -25.92 -46.11 18.30
C VAL A 107 -27.45 -45.88 18.27
N ARG A 108 -27.90 -44.65 17.96
CA ARG A 108 -29.33 -44.35 17.86
C ARG A 108 -30.02 -45.20 16.79
N ARG A 109 -29.37 -45.41 15.65
CA ARG A 109 -29.90 -46.24 14.56
C ARG A 109 -30.03 -47.71 14.98
N ALA A 110 -29.00 -48.28 15.60
CA ALA A 110 -29.03 -49.67 16.07
C ALA A 110 -30.16 -49.93 17.08
N LEU A 111 -30.36 -49.00 18.03
CA LEU A 111 -31.45 -49.08 19.01
C LEU A 111 -32.83 -48.97 18.33
N GLY A 112 -33.00 -48.05 17.38
CA GLY A 112 -34.25 -47.90 16.63
C GLY A 112 -34.58 -49.12 15.75
N GLU A 113 -33.54 -49.79 15.21
CA GLU A 113 -33.70 -50.97 14.37
C GLU A 113 -34.09 -52.22 15.20
N GLN A 114 -33.60 -52.34 16.44
CA GLN A 114 -34.07 -53.37 17.37
C GLN A 114 -35.54 -53.15 17.76
N GLN A 115 -35.92 -51.91 18.10
CA GLN A 115 -37.33 -51.59 18.39
C GLN A 115 -38.26 -51.93 17.22
N ARG A 116 -37.87 -51.58 15.98
CA ARG A 116 -38.65 -51.95 14.78
C ARG A 116 -38.77 -53.47 14.62
N LYS A 117 -37.68 -54.23 14.87
CA LYS A 117 -37.71 -55.70 14.80
C LYS A 117 -38.66 -56.30 15.83
N ASP A 118 -38.63 -55.83 17.08
CA ASP A 118 -39.50 -56.34 18.14
C ASP A 118 -40.98 -56.05 17.86
N VAL A 119 -41.30 -54.84 17.41
CA VAL A 119 -42.67 -54.48 16.97
C VAL A 119 -43.13 -55.40 15.84
N SER A 120 -42.28 -55.61 14.83
CA SER A 120 -42.59 -56.49 13.70
C SER A 120 -42.85 -57.94 14.12
N ARG A 121 -42.12 -58.42 15.14
CA ARG A 121 -42.27 -59.76 15.70
C ARG A 121 -43.60 -59.90 16.43
N ARG A 122 -43.94 -58.94 17.29
CA ARG A 122 -45.23 -58.88 18.00
C ARG A 122 -46.40 -58.82 17.03
N VAL A 123 -46.33 -57.95 16.02
CA VAL A 123 -47.36 -57.85 14.97
C VAL A 123 -47.51 -59.18 14.22
N LYS A 124 -46.41 -59.88 13.91
CA LYS A 124 -46.47 -61.22 13.28
C LYS A 124 -47.09 -62.27 14.20
N GLU A 125 -46.84 -62.21 15.49
CA GLU A 125 -47.41 -63.13 16.48
C GLU A 125 -48.91 -62.90 16.67
N GLU A 126 -49.34 -61.65 16.78
CA GLU A 126 -50.77 -61.28 16.82
C GLU A 126 -51.49 -61.71 15.55
N MET A 127 -50.95 -61.43 14.36
CA MET A 127 -51.54 -61.87 13.10
C MET A 127 -51.62 -63.41 12.97
N LYS A 128 -50.65 -64.15 13.54
CA LYS A 128 -50.71 -65.61 13.58
C LYS A 128 -51.76 -66.11 14.58
N ALA A 129 -51.92 -65.44 15.72
CA ALA A 129 -52.93 -65.75 16.72
C ALA A 129 -54.34 -65.52 16.15
N GLU A 130 -54.57 -64.38 15.49
CA GLU A 130 -55.84 -64.10 14.80
C GLU A 130 -56.16 -65.13 13.71
N ARG A 131 -55.16 -65.50 12.88
CA ARG A 131 -55.35 -66.52 11.83
C ARG A 131 -55.68 -67.90 12.39
N LYS A 132 -55.16 -68.25 13.58
CA LYS A 132 -55.52 -69.50 14.27
C LYS A 132 -56.93 -69.42 14.86
N ALA A 133 -57.31 -68.29 15.44
CA ALA A 133 -58.65 -68.08 16.00
C ALA A 133 -59.75 -68.12 14.93
N ARG A 134 -59.47 -67.67 13.69
CA ARG A 134 -60.40 -67.76 12.55
C ARG A 134 -60.56 -69.15 11.93
N LYS A 135 -59.77 -70.15 12.34
CA LYS A 135 -59.81 -71.51 11.77
C LYS A 135 -60.44 -72.55 12.71
N LEU A 136 -60.94 -72.14 13.87
CA LEU A 136 -61.82 -72.90 14.75
C LEU A 136 -63.25 -72.41 14.56
#